data_AF-A0A0D8XV95-F1
#
_entry.id   AF-A0A0D8XV95-F1
#
_cell.length_a   1.000
_cell.length_b   1.000
_cell.length_c   1.000
_cell.angle_alpha   90.00
_cell.angle_beta   90.00
_cell.angle_gamma   90.00
#
_symmetry.space_group_name_H-M   'P 1'
#
loop_
_entity.id
_entity.type
_entity.pdbx_description
1 polymer ?
#
loop_
_entity_poly.entity_id
_entity_poly.type
_entity_poly.pdbx_seq_one_letter_code
_entity_poly.pdbx_strand_id
1 'polypeptide(L)'
;MRYETSNGAPVVYYVPPKATFHIGSASDVCNFSAINDEMFDLIIMDPPWENLTVKRQKSYVMNESILFQINMNNLAPSGLAVVWITNRKGIEHSLAVHFRRWGLKRLATFYWLKDYRGNTNTEGLQ
;
A
#
# COMPACT_ATOMS: atom_id res chain seq x y z
N MET A 1 -1.95 15.65 17.50
CA MET A 1 -0.47 15.59 17.50
C MET A 1 0.05 16.61 16.52
N ARG A 2 1.00 17.48 16.92
CA ARG A 2 1.68 18.42 16.00
C ARG A 2 2.92 17.71 15.46
N TYR A 3 3.04 17.65 14.14
CA TYR A 3 4.27 17.21 13.49
C TYR A 3 5.05 18.47 13.11
N GLU A 4 6.26 18.62 13.64
CA GLU A 4 7.18 19.71 13.28
C GLU A 4 8.14 19.23 12.19
N THR A 5 8.41 20.08 11.21
CA THR A 5 9.47 19.83 10.21
C THR A 5 10.85 19.99 10.84
N SER A 6 11.90 19.52 10.16
CA SER A 6 13.31 19.74 10.55
C SER A 6 13.66 21.23 10.74
N ASN A 7 12.84 22.14 10.22
CA ASN A 7 13.04 23.59 10.27
C ASN A 7 12.10 24.28 11.27
N GLY A 8 11.34 23.53 12.09
CA GLY A 8 10.45 24.06 13.11
C GLY A 8 9.17 24.73 12.58
N ALA A 9 8.93 24.71 11.27
CA ALA A 9 7.69 25.22 10.69
C ALA A 9 6.53 24.23 10.92
N PRO A 10 5.33 24.71 11.31
CA PRO A 10 4.17 23.85 11.53
C PRO A 10 3.68 23.26 10.21
N VAL A 11 3.50 21.93 10.18
CA VAL A 11 2.90 21.25 9.02
C VAL A 11 1.38 21.41 9.06
N VAL A 12 0.82 21.99 8.00
CA VAL A 12 -0.62 22.07 7.80
C VAL A 12 -1.05 20.92 6.89
N TYR A 13 -2.01 20.12 7.37
CA TYR A 13 -2.61 19.03 6.61
C TYR A 13 -4.03 19.40 6.23
N TYR A 14 -4.37 19.25 4.94
CA TYR A 14 -5.72 19.41 4.44
C TYR A 14 -6.36 18.05 4.27
N VAL A 15 -7.43 17.79 5.03
CA VAL A 15 -8.13 16.51 5.05
C VAL A 15 -9.60 16.75 4.71
N PRO A 16 -10.19 16.01 3.76
CA PRO A 16 -11.61 16.12 3.46
C PRO A 16 -12.51 15.83 4.68
N PRO A 17 -13.73 16.37 4.73
CA PRO A 17 -14.71 15.97 5.74
C PRO A 17 -14.90 14.44 5.75
N LYS A 18 -14.96 13.86 6.95
CA LYS A 18 -15.08 12.39 7.19
C LYS A 18 -13.86 11.56 6.77
N ALA A 19 -12.75 12.19 6.39
CA ALA A 19 -11.49 11.49 6.21
C ALA A 19 -10.58 11.71 7.43
N THR A 20 -9.71 10.75 7.67
CA THR A 20 -8.62 10.83 8.64
C THR A 20 -7.35 10.28 8.01
N PHE A 21 -6.20 10.67 8.53
CA PHE A 21 -4.92 10.10 8.13
C PHE A 21 -4.08 9.82 9.36
N HIS A 22 -3.20 8.84 9.23
CA HIS A 22 -2.25 8.46 10.26
C HIS A 22 -0.86 8.45 9.64
N ILE A 23 0.10 9.13 10.28
CA ILE A 23 1.52 9.06 9.92
C ILE A 23 2.21 8.26 11.00
N GLY A 24 2.74 7.10 10.62
CA GLY A 24 3.33 6.13 11.53
C GLY A 24 3.68 4.84 10.81
N SER A 25 3.98 3.79 11.58
CA SER A 25 4.19 2.47 10.99
C SER A 25 2.84 1.92 10.49
N ALA A 26 2.85 1.20 9.37
CA ALA A 26 1.65 0.51 8.89
C ALA A 26 1.12 -0.53 9.89
N SER A 27 1.98 -1.02 10.81
CA SER A 27 1.57 -1.90 11.92
C SER A 27 0.62 -1.21 12.91
N ASP A 28 0.66 0.13 12.99
CA ASP A 28 -0.07 0.88 14.01
C ASP A 28 -1.55 1.07 13.64
N VAL A 29 -1.91 0.81 12.37
CA VAL A 29 -3.28 0.91 11.86
C VAL A 29 -4.24 0.03 12.65
N CYS A 30 -3.80 -1.15 13.09
CA CYS A 30 -4.62 -2.04 13.90
C CYS A 30 -4.90 -1.46 15.29
N ASN A 31 -3.90 -0.81 15.90
CA ASN A 31 -4.08 -0.13 17.20
C ASN A 31 -5.00 1.07 17.05
N PHE A 32 -4.83 1.85 15.97
CA PHE A 32 -5.70 2.99 15.67
C PHE A 32 -7.15 2.56 15.54
N SER A 33 -7.44 1.53 14.75
CA SER A 33 -8.82 1.05 14.58
C SER A 33 -9.39 0.47 15.88
N ALA A 34 -8.61 -0.31 16.63
CA ALA A 34 -9.06 -0.91 17.90
C ALA A 34 -9.42 0.15 18.96
N ILE A 35 -8.64 1.23 19.06
CA ILE A 35 -8.90 2.32 20.02
C ILE A 35 -10.17 3.10 19.67
N ASN A 36 -10.49 3.20 18.37
CA ASN A 36 -11.64 3.96 17.89
C ASN A 36 -12.88 3.09 17.60
N ASP A 37 -12.81 1.78 17.86
CA ASP A 37 -13.86 0.81 17.52
C ASP A 37 -14.30 0.87 16.03
N GLU A 38 -13.32 1.08 15.15
CA GLU A 38 -13.54 1.26 13.71
C GLU A 38 -13.32 -0.04 12.95
N MET A 39 -14.24 -0.36 12.04
CA MET A 39 -14.11 -1.48 11.10
C MET A 39 -14.14 -0.98 9.65
N PHE A 40 -13.40 -1.65 8.78
CA PHE A 40 -13.29 -1.30 7.37
C PHE A 40 -13.98 -2.34 6.48
N ASP A 41 -14.86 -1.88 5.59
CA ASP A 41 -15.42 -2.72 4.53
C ASP A 41 -14.40 -3.01 3.41
N LEU A 42 -13.38 -2.15 3.27
CA LEU A 42 -12.35 -2.26 2.25
C LEU A 42 -10.99 -1.77 2.77
N ILE A 43 -9.98 -2.63 2.68
CA ILE A 43 -8.58 -2.30 2.94
C ILE A 43 -7.79 -2.42 1.64
N ILE A 44 -7.10 -1.35 1.24
CA ILE A 44 -6.21 -1.34 0.06
C ILE A 44 -4.78 -1.14 0.52
N MET A 45 -3.87 -1.98 0.04
CA MET A 45 -2.45 -1.93 0.37
C MET A 45 -1.60 -1.87 -0.88
N ASP A 46 -0.55 -1.06 -0.84
CA ASP A 46 0.57 -1.08 -1.78
C ASP A 46 1.87 -1.31 -1.00
N PRO A 47 2.20 -2.58 -0.67
CA PRO A 47 3.36 -2.89 0.16
C PRO A 47 4.67 -2.47 -0.53
N PRO A 48 5.73 -2.20 0.25
CA PRO A 48 7.03 -1.81 -0.28
C PRO A 48 7.78 -3.04 -0.83
N TRP A 49 7.29 -3.59 -1.94
CA TRP A 49 7.87 -4.75 -2.62
C TRP A 49 9.34 -4.52 -2.94
N GLU A 50 10.16 -5.55 -2.77
CA GLU A 50 11.56 -5.50 -3.16
C GLU A 50 11.68 -5.26 -4.66
N ASN A 51 12.39 -4.20 -5.00
CA ASN A 51 12.75 -3.88 -6.37
C ASN A 51 14.26 -3.66 -6.46
N LEU A 52 14.94 -4.55 -7.20
CA LEU A 52 16.41 -4.51 -7.35
C LEU A 52 16.92 -3.19 -7.92
N THR A 53 16.14 -2.53 -8.77
CA THR A 53 16.49 -1.23 -9.37
C THR A 53 16.45 -0.12 -8.33
N VAL A 54 15.40 -0.10 -7.51
CA VAL A 54 15.22 0.89 -6.43
C VAL A 54 16.24 0.65 -5.31
N LYS A 55 16.60 -0.60 -5.03
CA LYS A 55 17.64 -0.94 -4.04
C LYS A 55 18.98 -0.26 -4.31
N ARG A 56 19.29 -0.03 -5.59
CA ARG A 56 20.50 0.70 -6.01
C ARG A 56 20.35 2.21 -5.86
N GLN A 57 19.14 2.75 -5.95
CA GLN A 57 18.84 4.18 -5.83
C GLN A 57 18.55 4.64 -4.39
N LYS A 58 18.30 3.72 -3.45
CA LYS A 58 18.01 4.00 -2.01
C LYS A 58 16.90 5.04 -1.77
N SER A 59 15.96 5.18 -2.71
CA SER A 59 14.95 6.24 -2.66
C SER A 59 13.82 5.99 -1.65
N TYR A 60 13.62 4.75 -1.22
CA TYR A 60 12.69 4.40 -0.13
C TYR A 60 13.00 3.03 0.49
N VAL A 61 12.48 2.78 1.68
CA VAL A 61 12.64 1.51 2.42
C VAL A 61 11.80 0.43 1.75
N MET A 62 12.46 -0.63 1.25
CA MET A 62 11.81 -1.83 0.72
C MET A 62 11.91 -2.96 1.73
N ASN A 63 10.92 -3.06 2.61
CA ASN A 63 10.88 -4.11 3.62
C ASN A 63 9.52 -4.81 3.60
N GLU A 64 9.46 -5.93 2.87
CA GLU A 64 8.25 -6.77 2.78
C GLU A 64 7.86 -7.40 4.12
N SER A 65 8.77 -7.45 5.11
CA SER A 65 8.47 -8.04 6.42
C SER A 65 7.39 -7.28 7.19
N ILE A 66 7.08 -6.04 6.80
CA ILE A 66 5.96 -5.27 7.36
C ILE A 66 4.62 -6.02 7.19
N LEU A 67 4.47 -6.80 6.11
CA LEU A 67 3.29 -7.63 5.91
C LEU A 67 3.12 -8.66 7.02
N PHE A 68 4.21 -9.12 7.65
CA PHE A 68 4.13 -10.02 8.79
C PHE A 68 3.58 -9.34 10.05
N GLN A 69 3.69 -8.02 10.16
CA GLN A 69 3.24 -7.25 11.32
C GLN A 69 1.78 -6.78 11.19
N ILE A 70 1.24 -6.77 9.97
CA ILE A 70 -0.16 -6.42 9.71
C ILE A 70 -1.08 -7.58 10.11
N ASN A 71 -2.15 -7.25 10.83
CA ASN A 71 -3.30 -8.12 11.08
C ASN A 71 -4.56 -7.54 10.42
N MET A 72 -5.59 -8.37 10.24
CA MET A 72 -6.85 -7.99 9.59
C MET A 72 -8.03 -7.97 10.58
N ASN A 73 -7.76 -7.73 11.87
CA ASN A 73 -8.80 -7.74 12.90
C ASN A 73 -9.80 -6.58 12.75
N ASN A 74 -9.41 -5.55 12.01
CA ASN A 74 -10.19 -4.37 11.68
C ASN A 74 -10.93 -4.48 10.34
N LEU A 75 -10.84 -5.62 9.65
CA LEU A 75 -11.62 -5.87 8.43
C LEU A 75 -12.99 -6.41 8.81
N ALA A 76 -14.05 -5.81 8.26
CA ALA A 76 -15.42 -6.27 8.45
C ALA A 76 -15.59 -7.76 8.04
N PRO A 77 -16.53 -8.53 8.62
CA PRO A 77 -16.73 -9.94 8.28
C PRO A 77 -16.98 -10.21 6.78
N SER A 78 -17.60 -9.26 6.08
CA SER A 78 -17.82 -9.29 4.62
C SER A 78 -16.89 -8.33 3.86
N GLY A 79 -15.85 -7.84 4.52
CA GLY A 79 -14.92 -6.86 3.97
C GLY A 79 -13.97 -7.45 2.94
N LEU A 80 -13.36 -6.56 2.14
CA LEU A 80 -12.40 -6.92 1.11
C LEU A 80 -11.01 -6.38 1.43
N ALA A 81 -9.98 -7.16 1.14
CA ALA A 81 -8.60 -6.68 1.11
C ALA A 81 -8.07 -6.73 -0.33
N VAL A 82 -7.53 -5.62 -0.80
CA VAL A 82 -6.89 -5.49 -2.11
C VAL A 82 -5.41 -5.18 -1.88
N VAL A 83 -4.55 -5.97 -2.51
CA VAL A 83 -3.10 -5.81 -2.40
C VAL A 83 -2.55 -5.61 -3.80
N TRP A 84 -1.96 -4.44 -4.03
CA TRP A 84 -1.14 -4.21 -5.22
C TRP A 84 0.08 -5.12 -5.17
N ILE A 85 0.38 -5.77 -6.28
CA ILE A 85 1.58 -6.60 -6.46
C ILE A 85 2.33 -6.14 -7.70
N THR A 86 3.61 -6.54 -7.78
CA THR A 86 4.44 -6.34 -8.97
C THR A 86 4.42 -7.58 -9.86
N ASN A 87 5.00 -7.50 -11.07
CA ASN A 87 5.19 -8.65 -11.96
C ASN A 87 6.33 -9.59 -11.53
N ARG A 88 6.84 -9.46 -10.29
CA ARG A 88 7.93 -10.28 -9.77
C ARG A 88 7.47 -11.74 -9.63
N LYS A 89 8.24 -12.67 -10.19
CA LYS A 89 7.98 -14.11 -10.03
C LYS A 89 7.93 -14.50 -8.54
N GLY A 90 6.94 -15.30 -8.17
CA GLY A 90 6.77 -15.82 -6.80
C GLY A 90 6.08 -14.87 -5.82
N ILE A 91 5.79 -13.63 -6.19
CA ILE A 91 5.10 -12.67 -5.30
C ILE A 91 3.72 -13.18 -4.87
N GLU A 92 2.97 -13.83 -5.76
CA GLU A 92 1.67 -14.41 -5.44
C GLU A 92 1.78 -15.53 -4.39
N HIS A 93 2.83 -16.34 -4.47
CA HIS A 93 3.07 -17.41 -3.49
C HIS A 93 3.40 -16.82 -2.11
N SER A 94 4.24 -15.78 -2.07
CA SER A 94 4.52 -15.03 -0.85
C SER A 94 3.23 -14.46 -0.25
N LEU A 95 2.40 -13.81 -1.08
CA LEU A 95 1.14 -13.22 -0.64
C LEU A 95 0.12 -14.25 -0.16
N ALA A 96 0.09 -15.44 -0.75
CA ALA A 96 -0.81 -16.52 -0.32
C ALA A 96 -0.57 -16.95 1.13
N VAL A 97 0.67 -16.85 1.64
CA VAL A 97 0.98 -17.10 3.05
C VAL A 97 0.26 -16.08 3.95
N HIS A 98 0.30 -14.80 3.56
CA HIS A 98 -0.38 -13.73 4.29
C HIS A 98 -1.89 -13.87 4.23
N PHE A 99 -2.47 -14.15 3.06
CA PHE A 99 -3.92 -14.39 2.92
C PHE A 99 -4.41 -15.51 3.82
N ARG A 100 -3.70 -16.65 3.87
CA ARG A 100 -4.07 -17.74 4.79
C ARG A 100 -4.03 -17.30 6.25
N ARG A 101 -2.98 -16.58 6.67
CA ARG A 101 -2.85 -16.09 8.04
C ARG A 101 -3.92 -15.08 8.42
N TRP A 102 -4.37 -14.28 7.46
CA TRP A 102 -5.47 -13.32 7.64
C TRP A 102 -6.86 -13.94 7.47
N GLY A 103 -6.97 -15.25 7.20
CA GLY A 103 -8.26 -15.91 6.97
C GLY A 103 -8.94 -15.51 5.65
N LEU A 104 -8.18 -14.98 4.69
CA LEU A 104 -8.70 -14.47 3.42
C LEU A 104 -8.57 -15.50 2.29
N LYS A 105 -9.56 -15.48 1.40
CA LYS A 105 -9.56 -16.22 0.13
C LYS A 105 -9.48 -15.24 -1.03
N ARG A 106 -8.58 -15.49 -1.98
CA ARG A 106 -8.50 -14.70 -3.22
C ARG A 106 -9.78 -14.89 -4.04
N LEU A 107 -10.44 -13.78 -4.37
CA LEU A 107 -11.67 -13.76 -5.19
C LEU A 107 -11.39 -13.41 -6.66
N ALA A 108 -10.48 -12.46 -6.91
CA ALA A 108 -10.14 -11.99 -8.24
C ALA A 108 -8.69 -11.49 -8.31
N THR A 109 -8.18 -11.35 -9.53
CA THR A 109 -6.93 -10.66 -9.84
C THR A 109 -7.24 -9.56 -10.84
N PHE A 110 -6.84 -8.33 -10.54
CA PHE A 110 -6.97 -7.18 -11.44
C PHE A 110 -5.61 -6.89 -12.08
N TYR A 111 -5.61 -6.61 -13.38
CA TYR A 111 -4.41 -6.25 -14.12
C TYR A 111 -4.46 -4.77 -14.48
N TRP A 112 -3.44 -4.01 -14.07
CA TRP A 112 -3.27 -2.65 -14.51
C TRP A 112 -2.39 -2.61 -15.76
N LEU A 113 -3.02 -2.40 -16.92
CA LEU A 113 -2.30 -2.18 -18.17
C LEU A 113 -1.83 -0.73 -18.24
N LYS A 114 -0.51 -0.52 -18.25
CA LYS A 114 0.09 0.79 -18.52
C LYS A 114 0.38 0.87 -20.01
N ASP A 115 -0.31 1.76 -20.70
CA ASP A 115 -0.01 2.08 -22.08
C ASP A 115 0.93 3.29 -22.13
N TYR A 116 1.95 3.21 -23.00
CA TYR A 116 2.79 4.33 -23.33
C TYR A 116 2.42 4.77 -24.73
N ARG A 117 1.70 5.89 -24.84
CA ARG A 117 1.62 6.57 -26.13
C ARG A 117 3.00 7.10 -26.46
N GLY A 118 3.69 6.40 -27.37
CA GLY A 118 4.96 6.85 -27.92
C GLY A 118 4.85 8.29 -28.41
N ASN A 119 5.91 9.07 -28.21
CA ASN A 119 6.02 10.39 -28.83
C ASN A 119 6.10 10.14 -30.34
N THR A 120 4.97 10.24 -31.05
CA THR A 120 4.92 10.07 -32.51
C THR A 120 5.48 11.34 -33.17
N ASN A 121 6.79 11.54 -33.05
CA ASN A 121 7.53 12.32 -34.04
C ASN A 121 7.86 11.36 -35.19
N THR A 122 6.89 11.15 -36.07
CA THR A 122 7.19 10.83 -37.47
C THR A 122 7.82 12.08 -38.08
N GLU A 123 9.13 12.25 -37.91
CA GLU A 123 9.90 13.07 -38.83
C GLU A 123 10.08 12.27 -40.12
N GLY A 124 9.73 12.91 -41.23
CA GLY A 124 9.51 12.29 -42.51
C GLY A 124 10.75 11.61 -43.10
N LEU A 125 10.47 10.53 -43.83
CA LEU A 125 11.31 10.10 -44.94
C LEU A 125 11.46 11.28 -45.92
N GLN A 126 12.67 11.82 -46.03
CA GLN A 126 13.22 12.35 -47.27
C GLN A 126 14.51 11.62 -47.58
#